data_AF-A0A1Q7RNV7-F1
#
_entry.id   AF-A0A1Q7RNV7-F1
#
_cell.length_a   1.000
_cell.length_b   1.000
_cell.length_c   1.000
_cell.angle_alpha   90.00
_cell.angle_beta   90.00
_cell.angle_gamma   90.00
#
_symmetry.space_group_name_H-M   'P 1'
#
loop_
_entity.id
_entity.type
_entity.pdbx_description
1 polymer ?
#
loop_
_entity_poly.entity_id
_entity_poly.type
_entity_poly.pdbx_seq_one_letter_code
_entity_poly.pdbx_strand_id
1 'polypeptide(L)'
;MCGQCILHETGMTCPMGCPKTLRNGPCGGVRMDGRCEVIPGMMCVWVKAERRSRWLPWGGAILKVQPALDWSGAGSSAWINVLADRQGKEAS
;
A
#
# COMPACT_ATOMS: atom_id res chain seq x y z
N MET A 1 0.57 10.13 7.73
CA MET A 1 0.73 8.66 7.53
C MET A 1 -0.60 7.98 7.85
N CYS A 2 -0.93 6.85 7.24
CA CYS A 2 -2.22 6.16 7.45
C CYS A 2 -2.23 5.19 8.66
N GLY A 3 -1.13 5.08 9.42
CA GLY A 3 -1.08 4.23 10.62
C GLY A 3 -1.05 2.71 10.38
N GLN A 4 -1.15 2.24 9.13
CA GLN A 4 -1.17 0.81 8.81
C GLN A 4 -0.31 0.49 7.58
N CYS A 5 0.88 -0.07 7.81
CA CYS A 5 1.88 -0.34 6.77
C CYS A 5 1.60 -1.66 6.04
N ILE A 6 1.67 -1.64 4.70
CA ILE A 6 1.56 -2.81 3.82
C ILE A 6 2.64 -2.81 2.72
N LEU A 7 3.82 -2.24 3.04
CA LEU A 7 4.93 -2.11 2.08
C LEU A 7 5.45 -3.46 1.61
N HIS A 8 5.44 -4.46 2.50
CA HIS A 8 5.90 -5.81 2.20
C HIS A 8 5.07 -6.43 1.07
N GLU A 9 3.76 -6.20 1.07
CA GLU A 9 2.84 -6.71 0.07
C GLU A 9 2.85 -5.89 -1.22
N THR A 10 3.09 -4.58 -1.13
CA THR A 10 2.93 -3.64 -2.26
C THR A 10 4.24 -3.32 -2.98
N GLY A 11 5.17 -4.27 -3.05
CA GLY A 11 6.45 -4.06 -3.76
C GLY A 11 7.25 -2.88 -3.20
N MET A 12 7.25 -2.72 -1.87
CA MET A 12 7.89 -1.61 -1.15
C MET A 12 7.42 -0.22 -1.62
N THR A 13 6.14 -0.12 -2.00
CA THR A 13 5.54 1.11 -2.54
C THR A 13 4.23 1.42 -1.82
N CYS A 14 4.19 2.51 -1.07
CA CYS A 14 3.02 2.88 -0.30
C CYS A 14 1.82 3.25 -1.21
N PRO A 15 0.69 2.52 -1.16
CA PRO A 15 -0.48 2.80 -2.01
C PRO A 15 -1.17 4.12 -1.65
N MET A 16 -0.96 4.64 -0.43
CA MET A 16 -1.49 5.93 0.01
C MET A 16 -0.88 7.13 -0.72
N GLY A 17 0.18 6.93 -1.50
CA GLY A 17 0.67 7.95 -2.43
C GLY A 17 -0.23 8.16 -3.65
N CYS A 18 -1.24 7.30 -3.87
CA CYS A 18 -2.22 7.46 -4.93
C CYS A 18 -3.20 8.60 -4.55
N PRO A 19 -3.51 9.55 -5.46
CA PRO A 19 -4.50 10.60 -5.21
C PRO A 19 -5.89 10.07 -4.84
N LYS A 20 -6.21 8.84 -5.31
CA LYS A 20 -7.47 8.15 -5.00
C LYS A 20 -7.40 7.27 -3.75
N THR A 21 -6.26 7.26 -3.04
CA THR A 21 -6.02 6.52 -1.79
C THR A 21 -6.41 5.04 -1.81
N LEU A 22 -6.38 4.42 -3.00
CA LEU A 22 -6.78 3.02 -3.19
C LEU A 22 -5.76 2.06 -2.59
N ARG A 23 -6.21 1.31 -1.59
CA ARG A 23 -5.38 0.33 -0.88
C ARG A 23 -5.16 -0.97 -1.63
N ASN A 24 -6.11 -1.37 -2.47
CA ASN A 24 -6.10 -2.64 -3.20
C ASN A 24 -6.20 -2.38 -4.71
N GLY A 25 -5.08 -2.58 -5.42
CA GLY A 25 -5.01 -2.54 -6.88
C GLY A 25 -5.10 -1.15 -7.54
N PRO A 26 -4.79 -1.07 -8.84
CA PRO A 26 -4.90 0.17 -9.62
C PRO A 26 -6.36 0.61 -9.77
N CYS A 27 -6.57 1.92 -9.98
CA CYS A 27 -7.91 2.50 -10.15
C CYS A 27 -8.58 2.22 -11.51
N GLY A 28 -7.98 1.41 -12.38
CA GLY A 28 -8.40 1.24 -13.79
C GLY A 28 -8.06 2.41 -14.72
N GLY A 29 -7.93 3.64 -14.20
CA GLY A 29 -7.57 4.83 -14.99
C GLY A 29 -6.08 5.02 -15.32
N VAL A 30 -5.28 3.96 -15.25
CA VAL A 30 -3.84 4.07 -15.56
C VAL A 30 -3.69 4.39 -17.05
N ARG A 31 -2.95 5.46 -17.37
CA ARG A 31 -2.66 5.83 -18.76
C ARG A 31 -1.79 4.77 -19.44
N MET A 32 -1.83 4.73 -20.76
CA MET A 32 -1.03 3.79 -21.57
C MET A 32 0.49 3.91 -21.33
N ASP A 33 0.96 5.09 -20.93
CA ASP A 33 2.35 5.36 -20.57
C ASP A 33 2.70 4.95 -19.11
N GLY A 34 1.75 4.39 -18.36
CA GLY A 34 1.90 3.97 -16.97
C GLY A 34 1.71 5.09 -15.94
N ARG A 35 1.24 6.27 -16.36
CA ARG A 35 1.02 7.42 -15.48
C ARG A 35 -0.39 7.47 -14.89
N CYS A 36 -0.57 8.34 -13.89
CA CYS A 36 -1.84 8.54 -13.20
C CYS A 36 -2.88 9.24 -14.10
N GLU A 37 -4.15 8.86 -13.93
CA GLU A 37 -5.31 9.51 -14.56
C GLU A 37 -5.44 10.97 -14.15
N VAL A 38 -5.34 11.21 -12.84
CA VAL A 38 -5.64 12.50 -12.19
C VAL A 38 -4.46 13.45 -12.29
N ILE A 39 -3.24 12.92 -12.16
CA ILE A 39 -2.00 13.72 -12.18
C ILE A 39 -1.08 13.18 -13.29
N PRO A 40 -1.15 13.72 -14.52
CA PRO A 40 -0.40 13.21 -15.67
C PRO A 40 1.13 13.25 -15.52
N GLY A 41 1.67 14.05 -14.60
CA GLY A 41 3.11 14.08 -14.29
C GLY A 41 3.58 12.94 -13.37
N MET A 42 2.66 12.22 -12.73
CA MET A 42 2.95 11.22 -11.71
C MET A 42 2.88 9.80 -12.29
N MET A 43 3.91 8.98 -12.04
CA MET A 43 3.83 7.55 -12.30
C MET A 43 2.79 6.89 -11.40
N CYS A 44 1.94 6.03 -11.97
CA CYS A 44 0.95 5.30 -11.18
C CYS A 44 1.64 4.47 -10.08
N VAL A 45 1.15 4.62 -8.85
CA VAL A 45 1.73 3.96 -7.67
C VAL A 45 1.68 2.44 -7.80
N TRP A 46 0.60 1.89 -8.36
CA TRP A 46 0.46 0.45 -8.59
C TRP A 46 1.31 -0.09 -9.73
N VAL A 47 1.53 0.70 -10.79
CA VAL A 47 2.52 0.34 -11.83
C VAL A 47 3.92 0.29 -11.23
N LYS A 48 4.26 1.24 -10.33
CA LYS A 48 5.54 1.24 -9.62
C LYS A 48 5.67 0.06 -8.66
N ALA A 49 4.61 -0.26 -7.91
CA ALA A 49 4.55 -1.40 -7.01
C ALA A 49 4.77 -2.72 -7.77
N GLU A 50 4.08 -2.92 -8.90
CA GLU A 50 4.20 -4.11 -9.75
C GLU A 50 5.60 -4.24 -10.35
N ARG A 51 6.16 -3.16 -10.88
CA ARG A 51 7.53 -3.19 -11.42
C ARG A 51 8.56 -3.53 -10.35
N ARG A 52 8.39 -3.03 -9.13
CA ARG A 52 9.29 -3.31 -8.00
C ARG A 52 9.11 -4.71 -7.45
N SER A 53 7.87 -5.21 -7.38
CA SER A 53 7.59 -6.55 -6.84
C SER A 53 8.27 -7.65 -7.66
N ARG A 54 8.45 -7.46 -8.98
CA ARG A 54 9.20 -8.38 -9.85
C ARG A 54 10.65 -8.66 -9.40
N TRP A 55 11.26 -7.74 -8.65
CA TRP A 55 12.64 -7.88 -8.17
C TRP A 55 12.74 -8.43 -6.74
N LEU A 56 11.60 -8.66 -6.08
CA LEU A 56 11.57 -9.12 -4.69
C LEU A 56 11.35 -10.63 -4.63
N PRO A 57 11.98 -11.34 -3.66
CA PRO A 57 11.73 -12.77 -3.45
C PRO A 57 10.26 -13.10 -3.18
N TRP A 58 9.51 -12.16 -2.60
CA TRP A 58 8.08 -12.26 -2.30
C TRP A 58 7.21 -11.48 -3.30
N GLY A 59 7.63 -11.36 -4.56
CA GLY A 59 6.94 -10.55 -5.57
C GLY A 59 5.45 -10.87 -5.76
N GLY A 60 5.02 -12.11 -5.49
CA GLY A 60 3.62 -12.52 -5.52
C GLY A 60 2.75 -11.92 -4.40
N ALA A 61 3.33 -11.34 -3.35
CA ALA A 61 2.58 -10.75 -2.24
C ALA A 61 1.68 -9.58 -2.67
N ILE A 62 1.96 -8.98 -3.84
CA ILE A 62 1.14 -7.90 -4.42
C ILE A 62 -0.29 -8.33 -4.79
N LEU A 63 -0.51 -9.63 -4.98
CA LEU A 63 -1.83 -10.19 -5.28
C LEU A 63 -2.66 -10.44 -4.00
N LYS A 64 -2.05 -10.32 -2.81
CA LYS A 64 -2.74 -10.50 -1.54
C LYS A 64 -3.66 -9.32 -1.26
N VAL A 65 -4.97 -9.58 -1.27
CA VAL A 65 -5.99 -8.59 -0.88
C VAL A 65 -5.80 -8.21 0.58
N GLN A 66 -5.65 -6.91 0.85
CA GLN A 66 -5.50 -6.37 2.19
C GLN A 66 -6.86 -6.00 2.79
N PRO A 67 -7.00 -6.08 4.13
CA PRO A 67 -8.18 -5.55 4.80
C PRO A 67 -8.36 -4.06 4.50
N ALA A 68 -9.61 -3.60 4.64
CA ALA A 68 -9.93 -2.19 4.54
C ALA A 68 -9.02 -1.37 5.48
N LEU A 69 -8.64 -0.16 5.03
CA LEU A 69 -7.85 0.74 5.85
C LEU A 69 -8.71 1.25 7.00
N ASP A 70 -8.23 1.06 8.22
CA ASP A 70 -8.81 1.73 9.38
C ASP A 70 -8.17 3.12 9.51
N TRP A 71 -9.03 4.14 9.43
CA TRP A 71 -8.63 5.54 9.53
C TRP A 71 -8.51 6.04 10.96
N SER A 72 -8.95 5.27 11.96
CA SER A 72 -8.81 5.64 13.38
C SER A 72 -7.35 5.90 13.78
N GLY A 73 -6.41 5.14 13.18
CA GLY A 73 -4.97 5.29 13.37
C GLY A 73 -4.30 6.34 12.47
N ALA A 74 -5.05 7.18 11.74
CA ALA A 74 -4.44 8.21 10.91
C ALA A 74 -3.57 9.17 11.75
N GLY A 75 -2.37 9.49 11.27
CA GLY A 75 -1.41 10.34 12.00
C GLY A 75 -0.53 9.59 13.01
N SER A 76 -0.82 8.33 13.32
CA SER A 76 0.01 7.50 14.19
C SER A 76 1.11 6.73 13.44
N SER A 77 2.06 6.18 14.18
CA SER A 77 3.15 5.35 13.63
C SER A 77 2.66 3.93 13.36
N ALA A 78 2.81 3.47 12.12
CA ALA A 78 2.39 2.13 11.73
C ALA A 78 3.12 1.02 12.51
N TRP A 79 4.41 1.22 12.84
CA TRP A 79 5.18 0.24 13.59
C TRP A 79 4.76 0.17 15.06
N ILE A 80 4.47 1.32 15.69
CA ILE A 80 3.99 1.34 17.07
C ILE A 80 2.65 0.61 17.16
N ASN A 81 1.75 0.84 16.20
CA ASN A 81 0.45 0.16 16.17
C ASN A 81 0.58 -1.36 16.00
N VAL A 82 1.48 -1.82 15.13
CA VAL A 82 1.74 -3.25 14.93
C VAL A 82 2.30 -3.89 16.22
N LEU A 83 3.21 -3.20 16.91
CA LEU A 83 3.76 -3.69 18.18
C LEU A 83 2.69 -3.74 19.27
N ALA A 84 1.85 -2.72 19.38
CA ALA A 84 0.76 -2.67 20.34
C ALA A 84 -0.27 -3.79 20.10
N ASP A 85 -0.65 -4.05 18.84
CA ASP A 85 -1.57 -5.14 18.48
C ASP A 85 -1.01 -6.53 18.82
N ARG A 86 0.31 -6.73 18.64
CA ARG A 86 0.98 -8.00 19.02
C ARG A 86 0.94 -8.23 20.53
N GLN A 87 1.22 -7.21 21.33
CA GLN A 87 1.13 -7.32 22.80
C GLN A 87 -0.28 -7.66 23.26
N GLY A 88 -1.30 -7.08 22.62
CA GLY A 88 -2.71 -7.39 22.92
C GLY A 88 -3.10 -8.84 22.60
N LYS A 89 -2.52 -9.45 21.55
CA LYS A 89 -2.78 -10.85 21.16
C LYS A 89 -2.01 -11.87 21.98
N GLU A 90 -0.82 -11.52 22.48
CA GLU A 90 -0.04 -12.39 23.38
C GLU A 90 -0.60 -12.42 24.80
N ALA A 91 -1.40 -11.42 25.19
CA ALA A 91 -2.03 -11.32 26.50
C ALA A 91 -3.44 -11.97 26.59
N SER A 92 -3.93 -12.59 25.52
CA SER A 92 -5.26 -13.24 25.43
C SER A 92 -5.14 -14.73 25.12
#